data_AF-A0A846SKM6-F1
#
_entry.id   AF-A0A846SKM6-F1
#
_cell.length_a   1.000
_cell.length_b   1.000
_cell.length_c   1.000
_cell.angle_alpha   90.00
_cell.angle_beta   90.00
_cell.angle_gamma   90.00
#
_symmetry.space_group_name_H-M   'P 1'
#
loop_
_entity.id
_entity.type
_entity.pdbx_description
1 polymer ?
#
loop_
_entity_poly.entity_id
_entity_poly.type
_entity_poly.pdbx_seq_one_letter_code
_entity_poly.pdbx_strand_id
1 'polypeptide(L)'
;MNAEYSAHHLQVLEGLEAVRKRPGMYIGSNGSPGLMHCLWEIIDNSVDEAVAGNGTKIDIILHADGSVEVHDRGRGIPVDVEPRTGLTGVEVVYTKLHAGGKFGGGSYAASGGLHGVGASVVNALSERLDVEVDRGGKTYAMSFHRGEPGIFKDSGEKRPDAPFTPFQDNSELRVIGKAPRGVTGTRVRYWADRQIFTKDAAFQLTELETRARQTAFLVPGLEIVVKDERAAGQVVPIPDAEGETTTLGPVETSYLYEGGISEFVEYLATDPPVTDTWRIQGEGTFKETVPVLQADGHMVSTEVERTCAVDIALRWGTGYDTRVRSFVNIISTPKGGTHQQGFEQELLKVLRTQVEQNARRLKVGNDKLEKDDVLAGLTAVLTVNVPEPQFEGQTKEILGTPAVRAIVAQVIRKDLGERFSSTKRDDKNQASQLLDKIVSEMKARVSARAHKETQRRKNALESSTLPTKLVDCRTNEVER
;
A
#
# COMPACT_ATOMS: atom_id res chain seq x y z
N MET A 1 17.24 50.13 5.50
CA MET A 1 18.06 49.63 4.38
C MET A 1 17.31 48.46 3.78
N ASN A 2 16.84 48.58 2.54
CA ASN A 2 16.27 47.43 1.83
C ASN A 2 17.46 46.56 1.42
N ALA A 3 17.53 45.33 1.94
CA ALA A 3 18.52 44.36 1.49
C ALA A 3 18.29 44.10 -0.01
N GLU A 4 19.33 44.35 -0.80
CA GLU A 4 19.28 44.29 -2.25
C GLU A 4 19.23 42.82 -2.70
N TYR A 5 18.06 42.33 -3.12
CA TYR A 5 17.90 40.95 -3.60
C TYR A 5 18.41 40.82 -5.04
N SER A 6 19.54 40.12 -5.22
CA SER A 6 20.13 39.79 -6.52
C SER A 6 20.46 38.30 -6.68
N ALA A 7 20.93 37.90 -7.88
CA ALA A 7 21.12 36.51 -8.28
C ALA A 7 22.02 35.67 -7.35
N HIS A 8 22.95 36.27 -6.60
CA HIS A 8 23.80 35.54 -5.63
C HIS A 8 23.03 35.01 -4.42
N HIS A 9 21.78 35.47 -4.19
CA HIS A 9 20.89 34.92 -3.18
C HIS A 9 20.12 33.68 -3.68
N LEU A 10 20.22 33.35 -4.97
CA LEU A 10 19.62 32.15 -5.52
C LEU A 10 20.51 30.95 -5.14
N GLN A 11 19.94 30.01 -4.41
CA GLN A 11 20.59 28.75 -4.08
C GLN A 11 20.03 27.65 -4.99
N VAL A 12 20.91 26.98 -5.72
CA VAL A 12 20.60 25.76 -6.48
C VAL A 12 21.01 24.57 -5.61
N LEU A 13 20.11 23.61 -5.43
CA LEU A 13 20.40 22.36 -4.73
C LEU A 13 20.56 21.26 -5.77
N GLU A 14 21.73 20.65 -5.82
CA GLU A 14 22.04 19.63 -6.84
C GLU A 14 21.80 18.21 -6.31
N GLY A 15 21.29 17.34 -7.18
CA GLY A 15 21.10 15.92 -6.88
C GLY A 15 20.36 15.65 -5.56
N LEU A 16 21.00 14.90 -4.67
CA LEU A 16 20.42 14.44 -3.41
C LEU A 16 20.39 15.51 -2.30
N GLU A 17 21.04 16.67 -2.50
CA GLU A 17 20.99 17.77 -1.52
C GLU A 17 19.56 18.30 -1.36
N ALA A 18 18.81 18.37 -2.46
CA ALA A 18 17.41 18.79 -2.44
C ALA A 18 16.55 17.86 -1.57
N VAL A 19 16.81 16.56 -1.62
CA VAL A 19 16.13 15.55 -0.80
C VAL A 19 16.43 15.78 0.68
N ARG A 20 17.72 15.91 1.03
CA ARG A 20 18.15 16.14 2.42
C ARG A 20 17.62 17.46 2.99
N LYS A 21 17.52 18.51 2.18
CA LYS A 21 17.03 19.82 2.60
C LYS A 21 15.51 19.84 2.79
N ARG A 22 14.77 19.00 2.05
CA ARG A 22 13.30 18.95 2.02
C ARG A 22 12.77 17.50 2.05
N PRO A 23 13.11 16.72 3.09
CA PRO A 23 12.74 15.30 3.16
C PRO A 23 11.24 15.06 3.13
N GLY A 24 10.44 15.92 3.79
CA GLY A 24 8.98 15.81 3.82
C GLY A 24 8.30 15.81 2.43
N MET A 25 8.94 16.38 1.41
CA MET A 25 8.42 16.32 0.02
C MET A 25 8.49 14.91 -0.57
N TYR A 26 9.44 14.09 -0.11
CA TYR A 26 9.70 12.75 -0.62
C TYR A 26 9.14 11.65 0.29
N ILE A 27 9.25 11.81 1.61
CA ILE A 27 8.88 10.78 2.60
C ILE A 27 7.73 11.21 3.54
N GLY A 28 7.12 12.38 3.29
CA GLY A 28 5.99 12.93 4.05
C GLY A 28 6.35 13.54 5.41
N SER A 29 7.16 12.85 6.22
CA SER A 29 7.56 13.32 7.56
C SER A 29 8.95 12.83 7.95
N ASN A 30 9.53 13.39 9.02
CA ASN A 30 10.82 12.97 9.56
C ASN A 30 10.72 12.08 10.81
N GLY A 31 9.51 11.65 11.18
CA GLY A 31 9.28 10.70 12.29
C GLY A 31 9.27 9.25 11.81
N SER A 32 8.82 8.34 12.68
CA SER A 32 8.67 6.90 12.35
C SER A 32 7.89 6.65 11.05
N PRO A 33 6.80 7.37 10.71
CA PRO A 33 6.10 7.14 9.44
C PRO A 33 6.98 7.35 8.20
N GLY A 34 7.82 8.39 8.20
CA GLY A 34 8.76 8.63 7.09
C GLY A 34 9.93 7.66 7.05
N LEU A 35 10.39 7.19 8.23
CA LEU A 35 11.41 6.15 8.32
C LEU A 35 10.89 4.81 7.79
N MET A 36 9.66 4.44 8.15
CA MET A 36 8.98 3.27 7.59
C MET A 36 8.77 3.42 6.09
N HIS A 37 8.48 4.62 5.58
CA HIS A 37 8.38 4.89 4.15
C HIS A 37 9.69 4.60 3.40
N CYS A 38 10.85 4.92 3.99
CA CYS A 38 12.15 4.55 3.42
C CYS A 38 12.29 3.02 3.30
N LEU A 39 11.86 2.28 4.33
CA LEU A 39 11.88 0.82 4.29
C LEU A 39 10.91 0.26 3.23
N TRP A 40 9.71 0.85 3.09
CA TRP A 40 8.75 0.49 2.05
C TRP A 40 9.33 0.64 0.65
N GLU A 41 10.10 1.69 0.36
CA GLU A 41 10.70 1.90 -0.97
C GLU A 41 11.71 0.79 -1.34
N ILE A 42 12.47 0.26 -0.37
CA ILE A 42 13.40 -0.85 -0.63
C ILE A 42 12.66 -2.18 -0.77
N ILE A 43 11.66 -2.43 0.09
CA ILE A 43 10.81 -3.63 0.00
C ILE A 43 10.04 -3.64 -1.32
N ASP A 44 9.41 -2.53 -1.71
CA ASP A 44 8.62 -2.43 -2.94
C ASP A 44 9.50 -2.68 -4.18
N ASN A 45 10.78 -2.26 -4.18
CA ASN A 45 11.71 -2.61 -5.25
C ASN A 45 12.01 -4.11 -5.33
N SER A 46 12.12 -4.77 -4.17
CA SER A 46 12.31 -6.23 -4.06
C SER A 46 11.06 -6.99 -4.53
N VAL A 47 9.88 -6.49 -4.18
CA VAL A 47 8.59 -7.05 -4.58
C VAL A 47 8.38 -6.90 -6.09
N ASP A 48 8.76 -5.77 -6.68
CA ASP A 48 8.66 -5.56 -8.13
C ASP A 48 9.48 -6.60 -8.93
N GLU A 49 10.59 -7.13 -8.37
CA GLU A 49 11.31 -8.27 -8.98
C GLU A 49 10.47 -9.55 -8.95
N ALA A 50 9.89 -9.88 -7.79
CA ALA A 50 9.05 -11.07 -7.61
C ALA A 50 7.81 -11.03 -8.51
N VAL A 51 7.17 -9.86 -8.64
CA VAL A 51 6.03 -9.62 -9.52
C VAL A 51 6.40 -9.78 -10.99
N ALA A 52 7.63 -9.41 -11.36
CA ALA A 52 8.18 -9.68 -12.68
C ALA A 52 8.60 -11.16 -12.87
N GLY A 53 8.32 -12.03 -11.90
CA GLY A 53 8.62 -13.46 -11.93
C GLY A 53 10.06 -13.81 -11.52
N ASN A 54 10.77 -12.91 -10.84
CA ASN A 54 12.17 -13.10 -10.46
C ASN A 54 12.32 -13.11 -8.93
N GLY A 55 12.71 -14.26 -8.39
CA GLY A 55 12.89 -14.44 -6.95
C GLY A 55 11.58 -14.80 -6.23
N THR A 56 11.71 -15.63 -5.20
CA THR A 56 10.59 -16.18 -4.43
C THR A 56 10.73 -15.92 -2.93
N LYS A 57 11.78 -15.20 -2.52
CA LYS A 57 12.07 -14.93 -1.10
C LYS A 57 12.63 -13.52 -0.90
N ILE A 58 12.12 -12.84 0.11
CA ILE A 58 12.64 -11.57 0.62
C ILE A 58 12.87 -11.72 2.13
N ASP A 59 14.09 -11.46 2.60
CA ASP A 59 14.34 -11.34 4.04
C ASP A 59 14.44 -9.86 4.41
N ILE A 60 13.83 -9.51 5.54
CA ILE A 60 13.87 -8.17 6.12
C ILE A 60 14.37 -8.31 7.55
N ILE A 61 15.52 -7.70 7.84
CA ILE A 61 16.22 -7.86 9.12
C ILE A 61 16.29 -6.51 9.82
N LEU A 62 15.71 -6.41 11.01
CA LEU A 62 15.89 -5.30 11.93
C LEU A 62 17.07 -5.61 12.84
N HIS A 63 18.24 -5.03 12.57
CA HIS A 63 19.46 -5.30 13.32
C HIS A 63 19.49 -4.59 14.67
N ALA A 64 20.26 -5.14 15.62
CA ALA A 64 20.44 -4.57 16.96
C ALA A 64 21.12 -3.20 16.99
N ASP A 65 21.88 -2.85 15.94
CA ASP A 65 22.55 -1.57 15.79
C ASP A 65 21.64 -0.44 15.25
N GLY A 66 20.35 -0.74 15.05
CA GLY A 66 19.34 0.18 14.53
C GLY A 66 19.32 0.31 13.01
N SER A 67 20.10 -0.49 12.27
CA SER A 67 19.96 -0.61 10.82
C SER A 67 18.85 -1.57 10.42
N VAL A 68 18.44 -1.44 9.15
CA VAL A 68 17.57 -2.42 8.50
C VAL A 68 18.24 -2.94 7.24
N GLU A 69 18.08 -4.24 6.99
CA GLU A 69 18.51 -4.91 5.78
C GLU A 69 17.31 -5.51 5.03
N VAL A 70 17.29 -5.37 3.72
CA VAL A 70 16.36 -6.06 2.83
C VAL A 70 17.17 -6.86 1.81
N HIS A 71 16.87 -8.14 1.69
CA HIS A 71 17.55 -9.08 0.80
C HIS A 71 16.55 -9.80 -0.11
N ASP A 72 16.59 -9.50 -1.42
CA ASP A 72 15.78 -10.16 -2.43
C ASP A 72 16.57 -11.19 -3.25
N ARG A 73 15.85 -12.13 -3.88
CA ARG A 73 16.39 -13.19 -4.76
C ARG A 73 16.05 -12.91 -6.22
N GLY A 74 15.89 -11.64 -6.56
CA GLY A 74 15.58 -11.17 -7.91
C GLY A 74 16.80 -11.27 -8.83
N ARG A 75 16.76 -10.52 -9.94
CA ARG A 75 17.83 -10.51 -10.95
C ARG A 75 19.11 -9.81 -10.48
N GLY A 76 18.99 -9.01 -9.42
CA GLY A 76 20.02 -8.09 -8.94
C GLY A 76 20.09 -6.80 -9.76
N ILE A 77 20.34 -5.67 -9.10
CA ILE A 77 20.49 -4.36 -9.78
C ILE A 77 21.58 -4.45 -10.87
N PRO A 78 21.42 -3.80 -12.05
CA PRO A 78 22.45 -3.79 -13.08
C PRO A 78 23.81 -3.31 -12.55
N VAL A 79 24.86 -4.07 -12.85
CA VAL A 79 26.24 -3.83 -12.38
C VAL A 79 27.13 -3.24 -13.47
N ASP A 80 26.65 -3.29 -14.71
CA ASP A 80 27.24 -2.68 -15.89
C ASP A 80 27.04 -1.15 -15.90
N VAL A 81 27.82 -0.49 -16.75
CA VAL A 81 27.83 0.97 -16.89
C VAL A 81 26.66 1.42 -17.77
N GLU A 82 25.86 2.37 -17.27
CA GLU A 82 24.82 3.01 -18.06
C GLU A 82 25.46 4.04 -19.02
N PRO A 83 25.25 3.92 -20.34
CA PRO A 83 26.04 4.66 -21.32
C PRO A 83 25.94 6.19 -21.28
N ARG A 84 24.82 6.75 -20.81
CA ARG A 84 24.61 8.22 -20.81
C ARG A 84 25.25 8.90 -19.62
N THR A 85 25.25 8.22 -18.48
CA THR A 85 25.80 8.75 -17.22
C THR A 85 27.25 8.35 -17.01
N GLY A 86 27.70 7.23 -17.60
CA GLY A 86 29.02 6.65 -17.35
C GLY A 86 29.14 5.98 -15.98
N LEU A 87 28.05 5.92 -15.20
CA LEU A 87 28.02 5.32 -13.87
C LEU A 87 27.50 3.88 -13.93
N THR A 88 27.87 3.06 -12.94
CA THR A 88 27.28 1.71 -12.82
C THR A 88 25.79 1.79 -12.50
N GLY A 89 25.00 0.80 -12.93
CA GLY A 89 23.56 0.77 -12.65
C GLY A 89 23.23 0.91 -11.16
N VAL A 90 24.02 0.29 -10.27
CA VAL A 90 23.94 0.46 -8.82
C VAL A 90 24.06 1.93 -8.43
N GLU A 91 25.12 2.60 -8.87
CA GLU A 91 25.34 4.00 -8.53
C GLU A 91 24.25 4.92 -9.11
N VAL A 92 23.81 4.69 -10.35
CA VAL A 92 22.72 5.46 -10.97
C VAL A 92 21.46 5.39 -10.10
N VAL A 93 21.06 4.19 -9.70
CA VAL A 93 19.83 3.96 -8.90
C VAL A 93 19.89 4.65 -7.54
N TYR A 94 21.07 4.74 -6.92
CA TYR A 94 21.22 5.29 -5.58
C TYR A 94 21.66 6.76 -5.54
N THR A 95 22.15 7.35 -6.63
CA THR A 95 22.66 8.74 -6.65
C THR A 95 21.88 9.70 -7.55
N LYS A 96 21.09 9.18 -8.51
CA LYS A 96 20.33 10.01 -9.45
C LYS A 96 18.83 9.93 -9.17
N LEU A 97 18.22 11.10 -9.02
CA LEU A 97 16.76 11.22 -9.00
C LEU A 97 16.22 10.99 -10.42
N HIS A 98 15.04 10.39 -10.50
CA HIS A 98 14.36 10.08 -11.77
C HIS A 98 15.18 9.15 -12.68
N ALA A 99 15.90 8.20 -12.08
CA ALA A 99 16.65 7.17 -12.78
C ALA A 99 16.16 5.77 -12.39
N GLY A 100 15.96 4.90 -13.38
CA GLY A 100 15.47 3.54 -13.14
C GLY A 100 14.92 2.87 -14.40
N GLY A 101 14.68 1.56 -14.30
CA GLY A 101 14.15 0.74 -15.41
C GLY A 101 12.62 0.72 -15.53
N LYS A 102 11.91 1.52 -14.72
CA LYS A 102 10.45 1.45 -14.54
C LYS A 102 9.66 2.54 -15.30
N PHE A 103 10.29 3.22 -16.27
CA PHE A 103 9.67 4.28 -17.08
C PHE A 103 9.01 3.77 -18.39
N GLY A 104 8.39 2.59 -18.36
CA GLY A 104 7.68 2.03 -19.53
C GLY A 104 8.55 1.26 -20.54
N GLY A 105 9.85 1.06 -20.27
CA GLY A 105 10.80 0.38 -21.17
C GLY A 105 10.72 -1.16 -21.22
N GLY A 106 9.63 -1.77 -20.76
CA GLY A 106 9.38 -3.22 -20.88
C GLY A 106 10.01 -4.12 -19.80
N SER A 107 10.93 -3.63 -18.96
CA SER A 107 11.55 -4.45 -17.89
C SER A 107 10.60 -4.87 -16.77
N TYR A 108 9.50 -4.12 -16.60
CA TYR A 108 8.41 -4.41 -15.67
C TYR A 108 7.09 -4.09 -16.37
N ALA A 109 6.21 -5.09 -16.51
CA ALA A 109 4.90 -4.90 -17.15
C ALA A 109 3.97 -4.02 -16.31
N ALA A 110 4.10 -4.12 -14.98
CA ALA A 110 3.50 -3.23 -14.01
C ALA A 110 4.30 -3.28 -12.71
N SER A 111 4.64 -2.12 -12.18
CA SER A 111 5.42 -1.97 -10.96
C SER A 111 4.79 -0.94 -10.05
N GLY A 112 5.05 -1.09 -8.74
CA GLY A 112 4.68 -0.07 -7.76
C GLY A 112 5.65 1.13 -7.78
N GLY A 113 6.91 0.89 -8.12
CA GLY A 113 7.90 1.94 -8.37
C GLY A 113 7.71 2.58 -9.74
N LEU A 114 7.45 3.89 -9.80
CA LEU A 114 7.21 4.61 -11.07
C LEU A 114 7.99 5.92 -11.19
N HIS A 115 8.41 6.50 -10.07
CA HIS A 115 9.02 7.83 -10.06
C HIS A 115 10.56 7.79 -10.23
N GLY A 116 11.19 6.63 -10.03
CA GLY A 116 12.65 6.46 -10.09
C GLY A 116 13.41 7.28 -9.04
N VAL A 117 12.82 7.46 -7.84
CA VAL A 117 13.44 8.24 -6.75
C VAL A 117 13.64 7.45 -5.46
N GLY A 118 12.87 6.37 -5.21
CA GLY A 118 12.82 5.68 -3.92
C GLY A 118 14.18 5.34 -3.31
N ALA A 119 14.95 4.48 -3.99
CA ALA A 119 16.27 4.04 -3.51
C ALA A 119 17.25 5.21 -3.29
N SER A 120 17.27 6.18 -4.21
CA SER A 120 18.11 7.38 -4.08
C SER A 120 17.70 8.29 -2.91
N VAL A 121 16.40 8.38 -2.60
CA VAL A 121 15.90 9.09 -1.41
C VAL A 121 16.32 8.36 -0.14
N VAL A 122 16.19 7.04 -0.09
CA VAL A 122 16.66 6.24 1.07
C VAL A 122 18.16 6.48 1.29
N ASN A 123 18.97 6.45 0.24
CA ASN A 123 20.39 6.76 0.32
C ASN A 123 20.66 8.18 0.83
N ALA A 124 20.00 9.18 0.26
CA ALA A 124 20.14 10.56 0.67
C ALA A 124 19.83 10.76 2.15
N LEU A 125 18.86 10.02 2.70
CA LEU A 125 18.39 10.13 4.08
C LEU A 125 19.05 9.10 5.03
N SER A 126 20.02 8.35 4.55
CA SER A 126 20.81 7.42 5.35
C SER A 126 22.13 8.05 5.79
N GLU A 127 22.55 7.81 7.03
CA GLU A 127 23.92 8.12 7.45
C GLU A 127 24.89 7.23 6.68
N ARG A 128 24.57 5.94 6.61
CA ARG A 128 25.26 4.95 5.79
C ARG A 128 24.27 4.06 5.06
N LEU A 129 24.57 3.74 3.82
CA LEU A 129 23.85 2.73 3.03
C LEU A 129 24.87 1.84 2.32
N ASP A 130 24.73 0.53 2.47
CA ASP A 130 25.53 -0.49 1.79
C ASP A 130 24.64 -1.29 0.85
N VAL A 131 25.09 -1.49 -0.38
CA VAL A 131 24.43 -2.32 -1.39
C VAL A 131 25.37 -3.43 -1.80
N GLU A 132 24.89 -4.66 -1.77
CA GLU A 132 25.58 -5.81 -2.30
C GLU A 132 24.71 -6.51 -3.35
N VAL A 133 25.29 -6.82 -4.51
CA VAL A 133 24.58 -7.43 -5.63
C VAL A 133 25.27 -8.73 -6.01
N ASP A 134 24.54 -9.83 -5.93
CA ASP A 134 24.99 -11.11 -6.46
C ASP A 134 24.53 -11.22 -7.91
N ARG A 135 25.49 -11.25 -8.85
CA ARG A 135 25.21 -11.34 -10.29
C ARG A 135 26.41 -11.89 -11.05
N GLY A 136 26.18 -12.79 -12.00
CA GLY A 136 27.26 -13.31 -12.86
C GLY A 136 28.40 -14.01 -12.10
N GLY A 137 28.09 -14.69 -10.98
CA GLY A 137 29.06 -15.45 -10.18
C GLY A 137 29.97 -14.60 -9.29
N LYS A 138 29.65 -13.30 -9.12
CA LYS A 138 30.38 -12.37 -8.26
C LYS A 138 29.42 -11.66 -7.31
N THR A 139 29.96 -11.24 -6.18
CA THR A 139 29.29 -10.32 -5.25
C THR A 139 29.94 -8.95 -5.42
N TYR A 140 29.14 -7.99 -5.88
CA TYR A 140 29.53 -6.59 -6.05
C TYR A 140 29.10 -5.79 -4.83
N ALA A 141 29.83 -4.75 -4.46
CA ALA A 141 29.48 -3.90 -3.33
C ALA A 141 29.79 -2.41 -3.57
N MET A 142 28.86 -1.56 -3.16
CA MET A 142 29.02 -0.11 -3.09
C MET A 142 28.46 0.40 -1.76
N SER A 143 29.16 1.38 -1.18
CA SER A 143 28.76 2.03 0.07
C SER A 143 28.56 3.52 -0.16
N PHE A 144 27.67 4.11 0.62
CA PHE A 144 27.32 5.52 0.54
C PHE A 144 27.24 6.12 1.93
N HIS A 145 27.72 7.35 2.08
CA HIS A 145 27.53 8.17 3.27
C HIS A 145 26.70 9.39 2.89
N ARG A 146 25.44 9.47 3.36
CA ARG A 146 24.52 10.59 3.05
C ARG A 146 24.32 10.86 1.57
N GLY A 147 24.22 9.81 0.76
CA GLY A 147 24.06 9.93 -0.69
C GLY A 147 25.38 9.91 -1.48
N GLU A 148 26.52 10.17 -0.84
CA GLU A 148 27.81 10.25 -1.51
C GLU A 148 28.48 8.86 -1.58
N PRO A 149 28.88 8.38 -2.78
CA PRO A 149 29.52 7.07 -2.92
C PRO A 149 30.97 7.11 -2.42
N GLY A 150 31.40 6.04 -1.73
CA GLY A 150 32.76 5.94 -1.23
C GLY A 150 33.01 4.67 -0.42
N ILE A 151 34.01 4.74 0.47
CA ILE A 151 34.47 3.59 1.26
C ILE A 151 34.47 3.94 2.74
N PHE A 152 33.81 3.11 3.54
CA PHE A 152 33.98 3.10 4.99
C PHE A 152 35.17 2.22 5.39
N LYS A 153 35.97 2.71 6.33
CA LYS A 153 37.05 1.95 6.98
C LYS A 153 36.53 1.34 8.28
N ASP A 154 35.80 0.24 8.15
CA ASP A 154 35.28 -0.50 9.30
C ASP A 154 36.41 -1.20 10.06
N SER A 155 36.39 -1.10 11.40
CA SER A 155 37.31 -1.77 12.31
C SER A 155 36.57 -2.87 13.09
N GLY A 156 35.92 -3.79 12.37
CA GLY A 156 35.04 -4.82 12.92
C GLY A 156 33.67 -4.79 12.27
N GLU A 157 32.62 -4.76 13.09
CA GLU A 157 31.24 -4.61 12.61
C GLU A 157 31.05 -3.28 11.87
N LYS A 158 30.17 -3.30 10.86
CA LYS A 158 29.81 -2.12 10.07
C LYS A 158 29.13 -1.09 10.96
N ARG A 159 29.60 0.16 10.92
CA ARG A 159 28.98 1.28 11.65
C ARG A 159 28.76 2.50 10.75
N PRO A 160 27.71 3.31 11.01
CA PRO A 160 27.47 4.52 10.23
C PRO A 160 28.51 5.63 10.51
N ASP A 161 29.14 5.61 11.69
CA ASP A 161 30.14 6.59 12.12
C ASP A 161 31.60 6.19 11.78
N ALA A 162 31.80 5.09 11.06
CA ALA A 162 33.12 4.65 10.64
C ALA A 162 33.78 5.69 9.71
N PRO A 163 35.12 5.84 9.73
CA PRO A 163 35.79 6.81 8.85
C PRO A 163 35.45 6.56 7.38
N PHE A 164 34.87 7.57 6.74
CA PHE A 164 34.44 7.52 5.35
C PHE A 164 35.43 8.26 4.43
N THR A 165 35.69 7.70 3.25
CA THR A 165 36.46 8.35 2.19
C THR A 165 35.61 8.37 0.91
N PRO A 166 35.14 9.54 0.46
CA PRO A 166 34.38 9.64 -0.79
C PRO A 166 35.26 9.34 -1.99
N PHE A 167 34.64 8.87 -3.07
CA PHE A 167 35.31 8.83 -4.36
C PHE A 167 35.47 10.25 -4.91
N GLN A 168 36.65 10.57 -5.46
CA GLN A 168 36.93 11.90 -6.01
C GLN A 168 36.80 11.92 -7.54
N ASP A 169 37.63 11.13 -8.23
CA ASP A 169 37.71 11.16 -9.68
C ASP A 169 36.80 10.14 -10.36
N ASN A 170 36.77 8.90 -9.85
CA ASN A 170 35.95 7.82 -10.38
C ASN A 170 35.43 6.98 -9.23
N SER A 171 34.14 6.68 -9.27
CA SER A 171 33.50 5.72 -8.40
C SER A 171 33.84 4.28 -8.81
N GLU A 172 33.87 3.37 -7.84
CA GLU A 172 34.15 1.96 -8.08
C GLU A 172 33.05 1.07 -7.48
N LEU A 173 32.43 0.24 -8.32
CA LEU A 173 31.63 -0.89 -7.86
C LEU A 173 32.55 -2.08 -7.61
N ARG A 174 32.89 -2.31 -6.34
CA ARG A 174 33.93 -3.27 -5.93
C ARG A 174 33.45 -4.70 -6.04
N VAL A 175 34.32 -5.63 -6.44
CA VAL A 175 34.06 -7.07 -6.32
C VAL A 175 34.61 -7.54 -4.98
N ILE A 176 33.73 -7.94 -4.06
CA ILE A 176 34.11 -8.32 -2.70
C ILE A 176 34.12 -9.84 -2.48
N GLY A 177 33.59 -10.62 -3.42
CA GLY A 177 33.47 -12.05 -3.28
C GLY A 177 32.98 -12.77 -4.52
N LYS A 178 32.86 -14.10 -4.39
CA LYS A 178 32.26 -14.98 -5.40
C LYS A 178 30.86 -15.34 -4.96
N ALA A 179 29.90 -15.24 -5.87
CA ALA A 179 28.55 -15.74 -5.68
C ALA A 179 28.43 -17.17 -6.26
N PRO A 180 27.70 -18.09 -5.62
CA PRO A 180 27.45 -19.41 -6.19
C PRO A 180 26.80 -19.31 -7.59
N ARG A 181 27.05 -20.31 -8.44
CA ARG A 181 26.49 -20.31 -9.80
C ARG A 181 24.96 -20.34 -9.74
N GLY A 182 24.32 -19.39 -10.42
CA GLY A 182 22.86 -19.27 -10.47
C GLY A 182 22.25 -18.46 -9.31
N VAL A 183 23.03 -18.06 -8.32
CA VAL A 183 22.57 -17.14 -7.27
C VAL A 183 22.59 -15.72 -7.81
N THR A 184 21.44 -15.07 -7.68
CA THR A 184 21.25 -13.64 -7.96
C THR A 184 20.42 -12.99 -6.86
N GLY A 185 20.58 -11.69 -6.70
CA GLY A 185 19.81 -10.93 -5.71
C GLY A 185 20.44 -9.59 -5.40
N THR A 186 19.74 -8.79 -4.60
CA THR A 186 20.28 -7.56 -4.03
C THR A 186 20.05 -7.53 -2.53
N ARG A 187 21.09 -7.10 -1.81
CA ARG A 187 21.09 -6.86 -0.37
C ARG A 187 21.32 -5.39 -0.13
N VAL A 188 20.39 -4.74 0.56
CA VAL A 188 20.45 -3.32 0.87
C VAL A 188 20.36 -3.18 2.37
N ARG A 189 21.41 -2.66 3.00
CA ARG A 189 21.42 -2.36 4.44
C ARG A 189 21.67 -0.88 4.65
N TYR A 190 20.86 -0.23 5.49
CA TYR A 190 21.04 1.19 5.76
C TYR A 190 20.77 1.58 7.22
N TRP A 191 21.43 2.66 7.64
CA TRP A 191 21.26 3.32 8.94
C TRP A 191 20.65 4.69 8.69
N ALA A 192 19.50 4.96 9.31
CA ALA A 192 18.81 6.24 9.17
C ALA A 192 19.66 7.42 9.67
N ASP A 193 19.70 8.53 8.93
CA ASP A 193 20.48 9.71 9.34
C ASP A 193 19.83 10.42 10.54
N ARG A 194 20.53 10.38 11.67
CA ARG A 194 20.12 11.02 12.93
C ARG A 194 20.08 12.54 12.86
N GLN A 195 20.61 13.16 11.80
CA GLN A 195 20.46 14.59 11.52
C GLN A 195 19.13 14.94 10.84
N ILE A 196 18.48 13.96 10.21
CA ILE A 196 17.23 14.16 9.47
C ILE A 196 16.04 13.67 10.28
N PHE A 197 16.12 12.45 10.78
CA PHE A 197 15.03 11.81 11.53
C PHE A 197 15.00 12.29 12.99
N THR A 198 13.80 12.36 13.55
CA THR A 198 13.63 12.71 14.96
C THR A 198 14.21 11.61 15.86
N LYS A 199 14.60 11.97 17.09
CA LYS A 199 15.27 11.04 18.02
C LYS A 199 14.42 9.82 18.39
N ASP A 200 13.10 9.96 18.32
CA ASP A 200 12.09 8.94 18.60
C ASP A 200 11.67 8.15 17.36
N ALA A 201 12.17 8.49 16.16
CA ALA A 201 11.90 7.74 14.95
C ALA A 201 12.50 6.33 15.06
N ALA A 202 11.67 5.31 14.88
CA ALA A 202 12.07 3.91 15.00
C ALA A 202 11.32 3.03 14.00
N PHE A 203 11.95 1.93 13.59
CA PHE A 203 11.27 0.88 12.82
C PHE A 203 10.23 0.18 13.69
N GLN A 204 9.00 0.10 13.17
CA GLN A 204 7.85 -0.46 13.88
C GLN A 204 7.59 -1.89 13.41
N LEU A 205 7.88 -2.88 14.27
CA LEU A 205 7.78 -4.31 13.94
C LEU A 205 6.35 -4.68 13.52
N THR A 206 5.34 -4.26 14.29
CA THR A 206 3.94 -4.59 14.00
C THR A 206 3.47 -4.04 12.65
N GLU A 207 3.91 -2.84 12.28
CA GLU A 207 3.60 -2.27 10.95
C GLU A 207 4.33 -3.05 9.84
N LEU A 208 5.59 -3.43 10.06
CA LEU A 208 6.37 -4.25 9.14
C LEU A 208 5.74 -5.63 8.92
N GLU A 209 5.36 -6.32 9.98
CA GLU A 209 4.68 -7.61 9.93
C GLU A 209 3.33 -7.53 9.22
N THR A 210 2.57 -6.46 9.48
CA THR A 210 1.30 -6.22 8.79
C THR A 210 1.52 -6.02 7.28
N ARG A 211 2.52 -5.22 6.90
CA ARG A 211 2.86 -4.98 5.49
C ARG A 211 3.41 -6.23 4.82
N ALA A 212 4.32 -6.96 5.45
CA ALA A 212 4.90 -8.20 4.94
C ALA A 212 3.81 -9.24 4.65
N ARG A 213 2.91 -9.47 5.61
CA ARG A 213 1.77 -10.37 5.46
C ARG A 213 0.87 -9.96 4.29
N GLN A 214 0.51 -8.69 4.23
CA GLN A 214 -0.31 -8.14 3.15
C GLN A 214 0.33 -8.36 1.78
N THR A 215 1.62 -8.08 1.65
CA THR A 215 2.35 -8.26 0.40
C THR A 215 2.44 -9.74 0.01
N ALA A 216 2.69 -10.64 0.96
CA ALA A 216 2.71 -12.09 0.70
C ALA A 216 1.34 -12.62 0.20
N PHE A 217 0.23 -12.05 0.67
CA PHE A 217 -1.09 -12.35 0.08
C PHE A 217 -1.28 -11.78 -1.33
N LEU A 218 -0.67 -10.63 -1.64
CA LEU A 218 -0.82 -9.97 -2.94
C LEU A 218 0.07 -10.58 -4.02
N VAL A 219 1.14 -11.28 -3.63
CA VAL A 219 2.07 -11.96 -4.53
C VAL A 219 2.14 -13.44 -4.13
N PRO A 220 1.21 -14.28 -4.62
CA PRO A 220 1.18 -15.70 -4.28
C PRO A 220 2.52 -16.39 -4.56
N GLY A 221 2.98 -17.20 -3.61
CA GLY A 221 4.26 -17.93 -3.71
C GLY A 221 5.50 -17.11 -3.33
N LEU A 222 5.37 -15.82 -2.99
CA LEU A 222 6.46 -15.02 -2.42
C LEU A 222 6.55 -15.22 -0.91
N GLU A 223 7.68 -15.76 -0.45
CA GLU A 223 8.01 -15.82 0.97
C GLU A 223 8.61 -14.47 1.43
N ILE A 224 8.04 -13.87 2.47
CA ILE A 224 8.61 -12.71 3.14
C ILE A 224 8.92 -13.08 4.58
N VAL A 225 10.20 -13.00 4.95
CA VAL A 225 10.68 -13.28 6.30
C VAL A 225 11.02 -11.97 6.99
N VAL A 226 10.47 -11.75 8.18
CA VAL A 226 10.80 -10.62 9.05
C VAL A 226 11.57 -11.15 10.25
N LYS A 227 12.80 -10.69 10.42
CA LYS A 227 13.68 -11.03 11.54
C LYS A 227 13.96 -9.79 12.38
N ASP A 228 13.64 -9.83 13.66
CA ASP A 228 13.96 -8.79 14.63
C ASP A 228 15.07 -9.24 15.57
N GLU A 229 16.25 -8.62 15.41
CA GLU A 229 17.44 -8.90 16.22
C GLU A 229 17.62 -7.87 17.35
N ARG A 230 16.75 -6.86 17.49
CA ARG A 230 16.93 -5.76 18.46
C ARG A 230 16.86 -6.20 19.91
N ALA A 231 16.06 -7.22 20.21
CA ALA A 231 15.97 -7.83 21.53
C ALA A 231 16.93 -9.02 21.72
N ALA A 232 17.61 -9.47 20.66
CA ALA A 232 18.49 -10.61 20.72
C ALA A 232 19.69 -10.31 21.63
N GLY A 233 20.06 -11.26 22.50
CA GLY A 233 21.12 -11.09 23.48
C GLY A 233 20.69 -10.41 24.78
N GLN A 234 19.45 -9.92 24.89
CA GLN A 234 18.92 -9.40 26.16
C GLN A 234 18.66 -10.54 27.15
N VAL A 235 19.14 -10.38 28.38
CA VAL A 235 18.90 -11.30 29.48
C VAL A 235 17.61 -10.92 30.17
N VAL A 236 16.61 -11.81 30.15
CA VAL A 236 15.30 -11.60 30.77
C VAL A 236 15.03 -12.66 31.84
N PRO A 237 14.28 -12.33 32.91
CA PRO A 237 13.82 -13.32 33.87
C PRO A 237 12.92 -14.36 33.18
N ILE A 238 13.05 -15.63 33.56
CA ILE A 238 12.12 -16.66 33.09
C ILE A 238 10.82 -16.53 33.91
N PRO A 239 9.63 -16.35 33.28
CA PRO A 239 8.37 -16.39 34.00
C PRO A 239 8.24 -17.68 34.79
N ASP A 240 7.80 -17.59 36.05
CA ASP A 240 7.57 -18.72 36.95
C ASP A 240 8.82 -19.53 37.39
N ALA A 241 10.04 -19.02 37.16
CA ALA A 241 11.29 -19.59 37.69
C ALA A 241 12.08 -18.55 38.49
N GLU A 242 12.01 -18.64 39.83
CA GLU A 242 12.68 -17.71 40.75
C GLU A 242 14.20 -17.78 40.61
N GLY A 243 14.81 -16.67 40.17
CA GLY A 243 16.26 -16.54 40.07
C GLY A 243 16.87 -17.05 38.76
N GLU A 244 16.06 -17.57 37.83
CA GLU A 244 16.53 -18.00 36.52
C GLU A 244 16.35 -16.93 35.45
N THR A 245 17.33 -16.84 34.55
CA THR A 245 17.32 -15.89 33.43
C THR A 245 17.58 -16.62 32.13
N THR A 246 17.02 -16.12 31.04
CA THR A 246 17.29 -16.62 29.69
C THR A 246 17.74 -15.48 28.79
N THR A 247 18.52 -15.82 27.76
CA THR A 247 18.93 -14.87 26.73
C THR A 247 17.96 -14.96 25.57
N LEU A 248 17.33 -13.84 25.21
CA LEU A 248 16.42 -13.79 24.07
C LEU A 248 17.20 -14.05 22.77
N GLY A 249 16.65 -14.94 21.94
CA GLY A 249 17.09 -15.08 20.55
C GLY A 249 16.44 -14.04 19.63
N PRO A 250 16.86 -13.96 18.35
CA PRO A 250 16.13 -13.18 17.37
C PRO A 250 14.72 -13.74 17.17
N VAL A 251 13.75 -12.85 16.97
CA VAL A 251 12.37 -13.24 16.64
C VAL A 251 12.25 -13.28 15.12
N GLU A 252 11.77 -14.40 14.57
CA GLU A 252 11.60 -14.58 13.13
C GLU A 252 10.17 -14.99 12.83
N THR A 253 9.54 -14.28 11.89
CA THR A 253 8.20 -14.57 11.38
C THR A 253 8.26 -14.68 9.86
N SER A 254 7.79 -15.80 9.29
CA SER A 254 7.71 -16.02 7.84
C SER A 254 6.25 -15.94 7.36
N TYR A 255 6.06 -15.30 6.21
CA TYR A 255 4.77 -15.12 5.54
C TYR A 255 4.85 -15.70 4.13
N LEU A 256 4.05 -16.72 3.84
CA LEU A 256 3.93 -17.35 2.52
C LEU A 256 2.49 -17.81 2.33
N TYR A 257 1.86 -17.35 1.25
CA TYR A 257 0.46 -17.64 0.94
C TYR A 257 0.30 -18.00 -0.52
N GLU A 258 -0.48 -19.05 -0.80
CA GLU A 258 -0.75 -19.55 -2.15
C GLU A 258 -2.15 -19.13 -2.63
N GLY A 259 -3.10 -18.91 -1.71
CA GLY A 259 -4.49 -18.57 -2.04
C GLY A 259 -4.70 -17.10 -2.44
N GLY A 260 -3.64 -16.29 -2.40
CA GLY A 260 -3.64 -14.89 -2.80
C GLY A 260 -4.67 -14.03 -2.06
N ILE A 261 -5.26 -13.06 -2.75
CA ILE A 261 -6.24 -12.15 -2.13
C ILE A 261 -7.55 -12.86 -1.68
N SER A 262 -7.82 -14.08 -2.14
CA SER A 262 -8.96 -14.85 -1.61
C SER A 262 -8.68 -15.31 -0.18
N GLU A 263 -7.48 -15.84 0.07
CA GLU A 263 -7.03 -16.17 1.43
C GLU A 263 -6.91 -14.90 2.30
N PHE A 264 -6.54 -13.78 1.69
CA PHE A 264 -6.50 -12.50 2.40
C PHE A 264 -7.88 -12.04 2.86
N VAL A 265 -8.92 -12.19 2.04
CA VAL A 265 -10.30 -11.90 2.43
C VAL A 265 -10.74 -12.78 3.61
N GLU A 266 -10.43 -14.08 3.56
CA GLU A 266 -10.73 -14.99 4.66
C GLU A 266 -9.98 -14.62 5.95
N TYR A 267 -8.72 -14.21 5.83
CA TYR A 267 -7.92 -13.71 6.97
C TYR A 267 -8.52 -12.44 7.59
N LEU A 268 -9.01 -11.50 6.78
CA LEU A 268 -9.57 -10.22 7.24
C LEU A 268 -10.97 -10.36 7.85
N ALA A 269 -11.71 -11.36 7.40
CA ALA A 269 -13.10 -11.52 7.74
C ALA A 269 -13.25 -12.42 8.97
N THR A 270 -13.51 -11.79 10.11
CA THR A 270 -13.55 -12.46 11.42
C THR A 270 -14.91 -13.09 11.75
N ASP A 271 -15.92 -12.83 10.93
CA ASP A 271 -17.30 -13.25 11.13
C ASP A 271 -17.68 -14.46 10.26
N PRO A 272 -18.74 -15.22 10.65
CA PRO A 272 -19.23 -16.33 9.83
C PRO A 272 -19.68 -15.88 8.44
N PRO A 273 -19.33 -16.64 7.38
CA PRO A 273 -19.70 -16.29 6.00
C PRO A 273 -21.20 -16.44 5.75
N VAL A 274 -21.76 -15.48 5.01
CA VAL A 274 -23.06 -15.56 4.32
C VAL A 274 -22.86 -16.02 2.89
N THR A 275 -21.76 -15.60 2.26
CA THR A 275 -21.30 -16.11 0.97
C THR A 275 -19.90 -16.70 1.13
N ASP A 276 -19.53 -17.62 0.24
CA ASP A 276 -18.12 -17.95 0.06
C ASP A 276 -17.35 -16.72 -0.44
N THR A 277 -16.02 -16.80 -0.44
CA THR A 277 -15.19 -15.80 -1.10
C THR A 277 -15.36 -15.87 -2.61
N TRP A 278 -16.05 -14.87 -3.16
CA TRP A 278 -16.23 -14.68 -4.58
C TRP A 278 -15.02 -13.99 -5.17
N ARG A 279 -14.59 -14.50 -6.33
CA ARG A 279 -13.49 -13.95 -7.11
C ARG A 279 -14.03 -13.32 -8.38
N ILE A 280 -13.70 -12.05 -8.59
CA ILE A 280 -14.10 -11.23 -9.73
C ILE A 280 -12.84 -10.78 -10.45
N GLN A 281 -12.66 -11.23 -11.69
CA GLN A 281 -11.48 -10.94 -12.50
C GLN A 281 -11.88 -10.42 -13.88
N GLY A 282 -11.10 -9.48 -14.39
CA GLY A 282 -11.27 -8.98 -15.75
C GLY A 282 -10.25 -7.91 -16.09
N GLU A 283 -10.38 -7.37 -17.29
CA GLU A 283 -9.51 -6.31 -17.79
C GLU A 283 -10.30 -5.36 -18.68
N GLY A 284 -9.75 -4.18 -18.91
CA GLY A 284 -10.25 -3.21 -19.88
C GLY A 284 -9.13 -2.34 -20.41
N THR A 285 -9.32 -1.79 -21.60
CA THR A 285 -8.36 -0.89 -22.22
C THR A 285 -8.83 0.56 -22.14
N PHE A 286 -7.87 1.48 -22.12
CA PHE A 286 -8.13 2.91 -22.25
C PHE A 286 -7.01 3.57 -23.05
N LYS A 287 -7.33 4.70 -23.65
CA LYS A 287 -6.38 5.52 -24.40
C LYS A 287 -6.03 6.76 -23.60
N GLU A 288 -4.76 7.12 -23.63
CA GLU A 288 -4.25 8.33 -22.99
C GLU A 288 -3.29 9.03 -23.96
N THR A 289 -3.30 10.36 -23.96
CA THR A 289 -2.30 11.15 -24.68
C THR A 289 -1.17 11.50 -23.73
N VAL A 290 0.02 10.98 -24.00
CA VAL A 290 1.22 11.25 -23.18
C VAL A 290 2.31 11.93 -24.01
N PRO A 291 3.11 12.83 -23.40
CA PRO A 291 4.29 13.38 -24.04
C PRO A 291 5.39 12.30 -24.09
N VAL A 292 5.81 11.92 -25.29
CA VAL A 292 6.93 10.99 -25.49
C VAL A 292 8.16 11.78 -25.90
N LEU A 293 9.25 11.60 -25.15
CA LEU A 293 10.54 12.20 -25.46
C LEU A 293 11.14 11.51 -26.69
N GLN A 294 11.31 12.27 -27.76
CA GLN A 294 11.96 11.80 -28.98
C GLN A 294 13.49 11.83 -28.82
N ALA A 295 14.20 11.13 -29.70
CA ALA A 295 15.66 11.05 -29.67
C ALA A 295 16.36 12.42 -29.85
N ASP A 296 15.67 13.40 -30.43
CA ASP A 296 16.14 14.77 -30.61
C ASP A 296 15.86 15.69 -29.41
N GLY A 297 15.24 15.15 -28.34
CA GLY A 297 14.92 15.89 -27.12
C GLY A 297 13.57 16.61 -27.15
N HIS A 298 12.82 16.56 -28.24
CA HIS A 298 11.48 17.15 -28.32
C HIS A 298 10.40 16.22 -27.75
N MET A 299 9.39 16.80 -27.09
CA MET A 299 8.23 16.07 -26.60
C MET A 299 7.14 16.05 -27.67
N VAL A 300 6.67 14.85 -28.03
CA VAL A 300 5.56 14.66 -28.98
C VAL A 300 4.39 13.98 -28.26
N SER A 301 3.22 14.64 -28.28
CA SER A 301 1.98 14.07 -27.79
C SER A 301 1.60 12.85 -28.61
N THR A 302 1.61 11.68 -27.98
CA THR A 302 1.33 10.39 -28.61
C THR A 302 0.16 9.74 -27.90
N GLU A 303 -0.80 9.23 -28.66
CA GLU A 303 -1.87 8.40 -28.12
C GLU A 303 -1.31 7.00 -27.84
N VAL A 304 -1.42 6.58 -26.58
CA VAL A 304 -0.99 5.26 -26.11
C VAL A 304 -2.20 4.51 -25.59
N GLU A 305 -2.36 3.27 -26.02
CA GLU A 305 -3.36 2.35 -25.48
C GLU A 305 -2.74 1.60 -24.29
N ARG A 306 -3.47 1.56 -23.17
CA ARG A 306 -3.07 0.89 -21.93
C ARG A 306 -4.14 -0.11 -21.51
N THR A 307 -3.72 -1.22 -20.92
CA THR A 307 -4.61 -2.24 -20.34
C THR A 307 -4.60 -2.13 -18.83
N CYS A 308 -5.76 -2.10 -18.20
CA CYS A 308 -5.93 -2.20 -16.76
C CYS A 308 -6.54 -3.56 -16.42
N ALA A 309 -5.84 -4.39 -15.65
CA ALA A 309 -6.39 -5.59 -15.06
C ALA A 309 -7.03 -5.29 -13.70
N VAL A 310 -8.12 -5.99 -13.40
CA VAL A 310 -8.91 -5.85 -12.18
C VAL A 310 -9.04 -7.23 -11.56
N ASP A 311 -8.71 -7.33 -10.28
CA ASP A 311 -8.80 -8.57 -9.54
C ASP A 311 -9.29 -8.32 -8.11
N ILE A 312 -10.49 -8.82 -7.80
CA ILE A 312 -11.21 -8.55 -6.57
C ILE A 312 -11.62 -9.87 -5.93
N ALA A 313 -11.29 -10.05 -4.66
CA ALA A 313 -11.91 -11.05 -3.81
C ALA A 313 -12.85 -10.37 -2.82
N LEU A 314 -14.01 -10.96 -2.57
CA LEU A 314 -14.95 -10.43 -1.59
C LEU A 314 -15.86 -11.52 -1.03
N ARG A 315 -16.35 -11.30 0.20
CA ARG A 315 -17.43 -12.08 0.80
C ARG A 315 -18.28 -11.22 1.70
N TRP A 316 -19.53 -11.60 1.90
CA TRP A 316 -20.35 -11.06 2.98
C TRP A 316 -20.36 -12.03 4.14
N GLY A 317 -20.25 -11.50 5.36
CA GLY A 317 -20.48 -12.24 6.59
C GLY A 317 -21.70 -11.73 7.36
N THR A 318 -21.98 -12.36 8.50
CA THR A 318 -23.14 -12.03 9.33
C THR A 318 -22.99 -10.70 10.08
N GLY A 319 -21.78 -10.15 10.15
CA GLY A 319 -21.48 -8.90 10.84
C GLY A 319 -22.02 -7.65 10.14
N TYR A 320 -21.70 -6.50 10.74
CA TYR A 320 -22.11 -5.18 10.27
C TYR A 320 -20.95 -4.37 9.69
N ASP A 321 -19.72 -4.64 10.16
CA ASP A 321 -18.54 -3.90 9.75
C ASP A 321 -18.21 -4.13 8.27
N THR A 322 -17.95 -3.04 7.55
CA THR A 322 -17.39 -3.09 6.20
C THR A 322 -15.87 -3.05 6.29
N ARG A 323 -15.19 -4.01 5.66
CA ARG A 323 -13.73 -4.07 5.58
C ARG A 323 -13.28 -4.13 4.13
N VAL A 324 -12.89 -2.99 3.58
CA VAL A 324 -12.29 -2.92 2.24
C VAL A 324 -10.80 -2.63 2.35
N ARG A 325 -10.00 -3.36 1.58
CA ARG A 325 -8.59 -3.06 1.31
C ARG A 325 -8.41 -2.91 -0.19
N SER A 326 -7.77 -1.83 -0.62
CA SER A 326 -7.60 -1.52 -2.04
C SER A 326 -6.12 -1.33 -2.39
N PHE A 327 -5.74 -1.80 -3.57
CA PHE A 327 -4.35 -1.86 -4.03
C PHE A 327 -4.24 -1.48 -5.51
N VAL A 328 -3.15 -0.81 -5.85
CA VAL A 328 -2.76 -0.49 -7.22
C VAL A 328 -1.32 -0.95 -7.42
N ASN A 329 -1.09 -1.91 -8.32
CA ASN A 329 0.23 -2.53 -8.51
C ASN A 329 0.87 -2.95 -7.17
N ILE A 330 0.08 -3.62 -6.30
CA ILE A 330 0.46 -4.09 -4.94
C ILE A 330 0.64 -2.98 -3.89
N ILE A 331 0.62 -1.72 -4.29
CA ILE A 331 0.68 -0.59 -3.37
C ILE A 331 -0.69 -0.37 -2.73
N SER A 332 -0.72 -0.32 -1.39
CA SER A 332 -1.92 0.01 -0.61
C SER A 332 -2.39 1.44 -0.88
N THR A 333 -3.68 1.60 -1.17
CA THR A 333 -4.36 2.88 -1.30
C THR A 333 -5.37 3.07 -0.16
N PRO A 334 -4.91 3.37 1.08
CA PRO A 334 -5.79 3.41 2.25
C PRO A 334 -6.90 4.46 2.18
N LYS A 335 -6.75 5.49 1.34
CA LYS A 335 -7.75 6.53 1.11
C LYS A 335 -8.59 6.27 -0.16
N GLY A 336 -8.42 5.11 -0.80
CA GLY A 336 -9.19 4.68 -1.96
C GLY A 336 -8.75 5.37 -3.25
N GLY A 337 -9.71 5.81 -4.06
CA GLY A 337 -9.46 6.40 -5.37
C GLY A 337 -10.47 5.94 -6.42
N THR A 338 -10.11 6.13 -7.69
CA THR A 338 -11.01 5.85 -8.83
C THR A 338 -11.45 4.39 -8.91
N HIS A 339 -10.57 3.44 -8.61
CA HIS A 339 -10.86 2.00 -8.54
C HIS A 339 -11.90 1.67 -7.47
N GLN A 340 -11.72 2.16 -6.23
CA GLN A 340 -12.66 1.89 -5.14
C GLN A 340 -14.02 2.57 -5.36
N GLN A 341 -14.03 3.79 -5.92
CA GLN A 341 -15.28 4.46 -6.29
C GLN A 341 -16.04 3.67 -7.36
N GLY A 342 -15.36 3.15 -8.37
CA GLY A 342 -15.96 2.29 -9.39
C GLY A 342 -16.55 1.01 -8.79
N PHE A 343 -15.82 0.41 -7.85
CA PHE A 343 -16.27 -0.77 -7.11
C PHE A 343 -17.57 -0.53 -6.33
N GLU A 344 -17.57 0.46 -5.46
CA GLU A 344 -18.71 0.72 -4.56
C GLU A 344 -19.96 1.18 -5.32
N GLN A 345 -19.79 2.02 -6.35
CA GLN A 345 -20.91 2.52 -7.15
C GLN A 345 -21.56 1.41 -7.97
N GLU A 346 -20.76 0.56 -8.62
CA GLU A 346 -21.31 -0.52 -9.43
C GLU A 346 -21.93 -1.61 -8.56
N LEU A 347 -21.28 -1.98 -7.45
CA LEU A 347 -21.80 -2.98 -6.52
C LEU A 347 -23.20 -2.60 -6.03
N LEU A 348 -23.38 -1.35 -5.61
CA LEU A 348 -24.68 -0.80 -5.22
C LEU A 348 -25.71 -0.86 -6.36
N LYS A 349 -25.30 -0.53 -7.58
CA LYS A 349 -26.18 -0.53 -8.75
C LYS A 349 -26.66 -1.95 -9.09
N VAL A 350 -25.75 -2.92 -9.18
CA VAL A 350 -26.08 -4.32 -9.48
C VAL A 350 -27.01 -4.89 -8.42
N LEU A 351 -26.69 -4.72 -7.14
CA LEU A 351 -27.49 -5.29 -6.05
C LEU A 351 -28.86 -4.63 -5.92
N ARG A 352 -28.98 -3.32 -6.19
CA ARG A 352 -30.30 -2.66 -6.30
C ARG A 352 -31.15 -3.29 -7.39
N THR A 353 -30.60 -3.47 -8.59
CA THR A 353 -31.32 -4.13 -9.68
C THR A 353 -31.75 -5.55 -9.32
N GLN A 354 -30.88 -6.32 -8.65
CA GLN A 354 -31.22 -7.68 -8.20
C GLN A 354 -32.32 -7.69 -7.14
N VAL A 355 -32.31 -6.76 -6.18
CA VAL A 355 -33.37 -6.63 -5.18
C VAL A 355 -34.69 -6.17 -5.81
N GLU A 356 -34.67 -5.25 -6.76
CA GLU A 356 -35.87 -4.81 -7.50
C GLU A 356 -36.50 -5.97 -8.29
N GLN A 357 -35.69 -6.76 -8.99
CA GLN A 357 -36.15 -7.95 -9.71
C GLN A 357 -36.76 -9.01 -8.77
N ASN A 358 -36.31 -9.06 -7.51
CA ASN A 358 -36.77 -10.00 -6.50
C ASN A 358 -37.70 -9.36 -5.45
N ALA A 359 -38.22 -8.15 -5.69
CA ALA A 359 -38.86 -7.32 -4.67
C ALA A 359 -40.06 -7.98 -3.98
N ARG A 360 -40.83 -8.79 -4.73
CA ARG A 360 -41.98 -9.55 -4.20
C ARG A 360 -41.54 -10.61 -3.19
N ARG A 361 -40.49 -11.37 -3.50
CA ARG A 361 -39.93 -12.42 -2.62
C ARG A 361 -39.35 -11.80 -1.36
N LEU A 362 -38.59 -10.73 -1.54
CA LEU A 362 -37.86 -10.03 -0.49
C LEU A 362 -38.75 -9.14 0.40
N LYS A 363 -40.00 -8.90 -0.03
CA LYS A 363 -40.97 -8.02 0.66
C LYS A 363 -40.34 -6.64 0.94
N VAL A 364 -39.78 -6.02 -0.10
CA VAL A 364 -39.03 -4.75 -0.02
C VAL A 364 -39.96 -3.57 0.30
N GLY A 365 -41.19 -3.59 -0.21
CA GLY A 365 -42.11 -2.46 -0.09
C GLY A 365 -41.67 -1.29 -0.96
N ASN A 366 -41.76 -0.07 -0.41
CA ASN A 366 -41.36 1.17 -1.09
C ASN A 366 -39.99 1.69 -0.64
N ASP A 367 -39.32 0.97 0.26
CA ASP A 367 -38.03 1.36 0.80
C ASP A 367 -36.91 1.16 -0.23
N LYS A 368 -35.90 2.02 -0.18
CA LYS A 368 -34.75 1.97 -1.09
C LYS A 368 -33.50 1.58 -0.34
N LEU A 369 -32.70 0.73 -0.98
CA LEU A 369 -31.36 0.39 -0.52
C LEU A 369 -30.44 1.59 -0.58
N GLU A 370 -29.66 1.78 0.49
CA GLU A 370 -28.54 2.70 0.56
C GLU A 370 -27.21 1.94 0.46
N LYS A 371 -26.11 2.69 0.29
CA LYS A 371 -24.76 2.11 0.18
C LYS A 371 -24.43 1.26 1.41
N ASP A 372 -24.72 1.76 2.60
CA ASP A 372 -24.38 1.10 3.85
C ASP A 372 -25.12 -0.24 4.03
N ASP A 373 -26.36 -0.36 3.52
CA ASP A 373 -27.11 -1.62 3.55
C ASP A 373 -26.42 -2.71 2.72
N VAL A 374 -25.80 -2.31 1.60
CA VAL A 374 -25.10 -3.21 0.68
C VAL A 374 -23.72 -3.61 1.22
N LEU A 375 -23.04 -2.68 1.88
CA LEU A 375 -21.68 -2.89 2.39
C LEU A 375 -21.64 -3.54 3.79
N ALA A 376 -22.77 -3.62 4.50
CA ALA A 376 -22.84 -4.21 5.82
C ALA A 376 -22.33 -5.67 5.81
N GLY A 377 -21.30 -5.95 6.61
CA GLY A 377 -20.64 -7.26 6.69
C GLY A 377 -19.80 -7.62 5.45
N LEU A 378 -19.58 -6.71 4.52
CA LEU A 378 -18.71 -6.94 3.37
C LEU A 378 -17.24 -6.91 3.81
N THR A 379 -16.51 -7.98 3.52
CA THR A 379 -15.04 -7.96 3.48
C THR A 379 -14.56 -8.11 2.04
N ALA A 380 -13.72 -7.19 1.57
CA ALA A 380 -13.24 -7.19 0.19
C ALA A 380 -11.77 -6.74 0.10
N VAL A 381 -11.05 -7.38 -0.82
CA VAL A 381 -9.72 -6.99 -1.28
C VAL A 381 -9.82 -6.67 -2.76
N LEU A 382 -9.60 -5.40 -3.13
CA LEU A 382 -9.63 -4.87 -4.49
C LEU A 382 -8.20 -4.62 -4.95
N THR A 383 -7.79 -5.25 -6.04
CA THR A 383 -6.50 -4.97 -6.67
C THR A 383 -6.73 -4.55 -8.12
N VAL A 384 -6.00 -3.52 -8.55
CA VAL A 384 -5.91 -3.17 -9.97
C VAL A 384 -4.45 -3.13 -10.38
N ASN A 385 -4.19 -3.59 -11.59
CA ASN A 385 -2.89 -3.51 -12.22
C ASN A 385 -3.01 -2.60 -13.44
N VAL A 386 -2.30 -1.47 -13.42
CA VAL A 386 -2.40 -0.45 -14.46
C VAL A 386 -0.99 0.09 -14.79
N PRO A 387 -0.66 0.29 -16.07
CA PRO A 387 0.56 0.98 -16.48
C PRO A 387 0.49 2.47 -16.13
N GLU A 388 1.57 3.01 -15.57
CA GLU A 388 1.71 4.43 -15.21
C GLU A 388 0.50 5.01 -14.42
N PRO A 389 0.13 4.42 -13.26
CA PRO A 389 -0.92 4.98 -12.42
C PRO A 389 -0.56 6.39 -11.97
N GLN A 390 -1.58 7.24 -11.96
CA GLN A 390 -1.48 8.60 -11.47
C GLN A 390 -2.03 8.63 -10.05
N PHE A 391 -1.16 8.85 -9.07
CA PHE A 391 -1.54 9.06 -7.68
C PHE A 391 -1.64 10.55 -7.37
N GLU A 392 -2.49 10.93 -6.42
CA GLU A 392 -2.62 12.33 -5.99
C GLU A 392 -1.36 12.87 -5.28
N GLY A 393 -0.45 12.00 -4.85
CA GLY A 393 0.81 12.38 -4.22
C GLY A 393 1.82 11.23 -4.11
N GLN A 394 3.04 11.57 -3.67
CA GLN A 394 4.17 10.64 -3.56
C GLN A 394 3.91 9.45 -2.62
N THR A 395 3.08 9.62 -1.59
CA THR A 395 2.73 8.56 -0.63
C THR A 395 1.75 7.52 -1.22
N LYS A 396 1.26 7.75 -2.45
CA LYS A 396 0.41 6.82 -3.22
C LYS A 396 -0.86 6.37 -2.50
N GLU A 397 -1.42 7.22 -1.64
CA GLU A 397 -2.59 6.87 -0.82
C GLU A 397 -3.92 6.86 -1.59
N ILE A 398 -4.01 7.64 -2.69
CA ILE A 398 -5.21 7.83 -3.50
C ILE A 398 -4.87 7.66 -4.99
N LEU A 399 -5.59 6.77 -5.67
CA LEU A 399 -5.51 6.62 -7.13
C LEU A 399 -6.37 7.69 -7.83
N GLY A 400 -5.73 8.44 -8.73
CA GLY A 400 -6.35 9.50 -9.54
C GLY A 400 -6.66 9.11 -10.98
N THR A 401 -6.15 7.99 -11.52
CA THR A 401 -6.35 7.60 -12.94
C THR A 401 -7.84 7.43 -13.29
N PRO A 402 -8.46 8.32 -14.09
CA PRO A 402 -9.93 8.36 -14.23
C PRO A 402 -10.54 7.14 -14.93
N ALA A 403 -9.83 6.57 -15.90
CA ALA A 403 -10.30 5.44 -16.71
C ALA A 403 -10.56 4.18 -15.87
N VAL A 404 -9.76 3.96 -14.82
CA VAL A 404 -9.83 2.77 -13.96
C VAL A 404 -11.22 2.64 -13.31
N ARG A 405 -11.88 3.75 -12.98
CA ARG A 405 -13.24 3.74 -12.41
C ARG A 405 -14.24 3.02 -13.32
N ALA A 406 -14.22 3.33 -14.62
CA ALA A 406 -15.15 2.75 -15.59
C ALA A 406 -14.85 1.28 -15.84
N ILE A 407 -13.56 0.92 -15.91
CA ILE A 407 -13.10 -0.45 -16.13
C ILE A 407 -13.51 -1.36 -14.96
N VAL A 408 -13.26 -0.94 -13.71
CA VAL A 408 -13.67 -1.69 -12.51
C VAL A 408 -15.18 -1.89 -12.48
N ALA A 409 -15.96 -0.83 -12.76
CA ALA A 409 -17.41 -0.93 -12.83
C ALA A 409 -17.88 -1.92 -13.93
N GLN A 410 -17.24 -1.91 -15.10
CA GLN A 410 -17.60 -2.86 -16.17
C GLN A 410 -17.33 -4.32 -15.77
N VAL A 411 -16.17 -4.59 -15.16
CA VAL A 411 -15.79 -5.94 -14.70
C VAL A 411 -16.78 -6.47 -13.66
N ILE A 412 -17.13 -5.65 -12.67
CA ILE A 412 -18.11 -6.04 -11.62
C ILE A 412 -19.49 -6.29 -12.20
N ARG A 413 -19.96 -5.40 -13.09
CA ARG A 413 -21.26 -5.54 -13.74
C ARG A 413 -21.35 -6.87 -14.48
N LYS A 414 -20.30 -7.23 -15.21
CA LYS A 414 -20.22 -8.48 -15.98
C LYS A 414 -20.25 -9.69 -15.05
N ASP A 415 -19.29 -9.79 -14.12
CA ASP A 415 -19.12 -10.98 -13.28
C ASP A 415 -20.32 -11.23 -12.36
N LEU A 416 -20.78 -10.19 -11.65
CA LEU A 416 -21.96 -10.32 -10.80
C LEU A 416 -23.22 -10.58 -11.64
N GLY A 417 -23.35 -9.97 -12.82
CA GLY A 417 -24.44 -10.27 -13.74
C GLY A 417 -24.50 -11.75 -14.10
N GLU A 418 -23.36 -12.33 -14.48
CA GLU A 418 -23.22 -13.76 -14.76
C GLU A 418 -23.55 -14.60 -13.52
N ARG A 419 -23.01 -14.26 -12.35
CA ARG A 419 -23.24 -14.98 -11.08
C ARG A 419 -24.70 -14.99 -10.65
N PHE A 420 -25.38 -13.85 -10.66
CA PHE A 420 -26.80 -13.76 -10.29
C PHE A 420 -27.72 -14.43 -11.33
N SER A 421 -27.29 -14.53 -12.59
CA SER A 421 -28.01 -15.27 -13.63
C SER A 421 -27.70 -16.77 -13.67
N SER A 422 -26.71 -17.23 -12.87
CA SER A 422 -26.25 -18.61 -12.85
C SER A 422 -27.37 -19.59 -12.51
N THR A 423 -27.37 -20.73 -13.19
CA THR A 423 -28.31 -21.82 -12.92
C THR A 423 -27.82 -22.77 -11.84
N LYS A 424 -26.55 -22.67 -11.43
CA LYS A 424 -25.93 -23.53 -10.41
C LYS A 424 -26.64 -23.35 -9.06
N ARG A 425 -26.85 -24.46 -8.36
CA ARG A 425 -27.58 -24.48 -7.08
C ARG A 425 -26.89 -23.62 -6.02
N ASP A 426 -25.57 -23.72 -5.91
CA ASP A 426 -24.82 -23.03 -4.86
C ASP A 426 -24.80 -21.52 -5.10
N ASP A 427 -24.58 -21.08 -6.35
CA ASP A 427 -24.68 -19.66 -6.72
C ASP A 427 -26.06 -19.09 -6.40
N LYS A 428 -27.13 -19.81 -6.73
CA LYS A 428 -28.52 -19.39 -6.42
C LYS A 428 -28.77 -19.27 -4.92
N ASN A 429 -28.28 -20.23 -4.15
CA ASN A 429 -28.44 -20.23 -2.69
C ASN A 429 -27.72 -19.03 -2.07
N GLN A 430 -26.45 -18.83 -2.41
CA GLN A 430 -25.64 -17.72 -1.89
C GLN A 430 -26.18 -16.36 -2.34
N ALA A 431 -26.60 -16.23 -3.60
CA ALA A 431 -27.24 -15.02 -4.10
C ALA A 431 -28.54 -14.71 -3.34
N SER A 432 -29.38 -15.71 -3.09
CA SER A 432 -30.61 -15.51 -2.31
C SER A 432 -30.29 -15.08 -0.87
N GLN A 433 -29.36 -15.75 -0.20
CA GLN A 433 -28.94 -15.44 1.17
C GLN A 433 -28.37 -14.03 1.28
N LEU A 434 -27.55 -13.62 0.31
CA LEU A 434 -27.01 -12.27 0.23
C LEU A 434 -28.11 -11.22 0.11
N LEU A 435 -29.06 -11.40 -0.82
CA LEU A 435 -30.18 -10.47 -0.99
C LEU A 435 -31.06 -10.40 0.26
N ASP A 436 -31.28 -11.53 0.94
CA ASP A 436 -32.03 -11.58 2.19
C ASP A 436 -31.32 -10.79 3.30
N LYS A 437 -29.99 -10.93 3.43
CA LYS A 437 -29.19 -10.13 4.36
C LYS A 437 -29.32 -8.64 4.05
N ILE A 438 -29.02 -8.22 2.82
CA ILE A 438 -29.03 -6.80 2.42
C ILE A 438 -30.40 -6.15 2.70
N VAL A 439 -31.50 -6.84 2.39
CA VAL A 439 -32.85 -6.33 2.66
C VAL A 439 -33.16 -6.28 4.16
N SER A 440 -32.59 -7.19 4.96
CA SER A 440 -32.70 -7.15 6.41
C SER A 440 -32.00 -5.92 7.00
N GLU A 441 -30.79 -5.60 6.54
CA GLU A 441 -30.05 -4.40 6.95
C GLU A 441 -30.81 -3.11 6.59
N MET A 442 -31.35 -3.04 5.38
CA MET A 442 -32.21 -1.93 4.95
C MET A 442 -33.43 -1.75 5.86
N LYS A 443 -34.13 -2.84 6.19
CA LYS A 443 -35.30 -2.80 7.08
C LYS A 443 -34.91 -2.38 8.49
N ALA A 444 -33.78 -2.84 9.00
CA ALA A 444 -33.25 -2.42 10.30
C ALA A 444 -32.97 -0.92 10.33
N ARG A 445 -32.31 -0.38 9.29
CA ARG A 445 -32.05 1.06 9.14
C ARG A 445 -33.34 1.89 9.09
N VAL A 446 -34.31 1.49 8.26
CA VAL A 446 -35.60 2.19 8.14
C VAL A 446 -36.36 2.16 9.46
N SER A 447 -36.39 1.01 10.13
CA SER A 447 -37.04 0.86 11.45
C SER A 447 -36.37 1.74 12.50
N ALA A 448 -35.04 1.76 12.57
CA ALA A 448 -34.29 2.61 13.49
C ALA A 448 -34.55 4.10 13.24
N ARG A 449 -34.67 4.53 11.97
CA ARG A 449 -35.03 5.90 11.61
C ARG A 449 -36.44 6.26 12.06
N ALA A 450 -37.43 5.39 11.78
CA ALA A 450 -38.82 5.60 12.20
C ALA A 450 -38.96 5.64 13.73
N HIS A 451 -38.19 4.82 14.45
CA HIS A 451 -38.16 4.83 15.92
C HIS A 451 -37.59 6.14 16.46
N LYS A 452 -36.45 6.62 15.94
CA LYS A 452 -35.86 7.92 16.30
C LYS A 452 -36.82 9.08 16.02
N GLU A 453 -37.52 9.06 14.90
CA GLU A 453 -38.49 10.10 14.56
C GLU A 453 -39.71 10.08 15.49
N THR A 454 -40.22 8.89 15.82
CA THR A 454 -41.30 8.71 16.79
C THR A 454 -40.91 9.23 18.17
N GLN A 455 -39.70 8.93 18.63
CA GLN A 455 -39.17 9.47 19.89
C GLN A 455 -39.05 11.00 19.86
N ARG A 456 -38.55 11.59 18.75
CA ARG A 456 -38.50 13.05 18.59
C ARG A 456 -39.88 13.70 18.63
N ARG A 457 -40.88 13.10 17.96
CA ARG A 457 -42.26 13.62 17.98
C ARG A 457 -42.87 13.55 19.39
N LYS A 458 -42.62 12.47 20.14
CA LYS A 458 -43.07 12.36 21.54
C LYS A 458 -42.50 13.49 22.41
N ASN A 459 -41.20 13.76 22.30
CA ASN A 459 -40.58 14.85 23.07
C ASN A 459 -41.02 16.25 22.59
N ALA A 460 -41.34 16.43 21.30
CA ALA A 460 -41.86 17.70 20.78
C ALA A 460 -43.32 17.97 21.18
N LEU A 461 -44.12 16.92 21.41
CA LEU A 461 -45.49 17.02 21.94
C LEU A 461 -45.51 17.42 23.43
N GLU A 462 -44.42 17.27 24.17
CA GLU A 462 -44.29 17.86 25.52
C GLU A 462 -44.19 19.40 25.48
N SER A 463 -43.91 20.00 24.32
CA SER A 463 -43.81 21.46 24.14
C SER A 463 -44.93 22.08 23.29
N SER A 464 -46.02 21.36 22.95
CA SER A 464 -47.10 21.91 22.11
C SER A 464 -48.48 21.82 22.74
N THR A 465 -49.13 22.99 22.68
CA THR A 465 -50.49 23.42 23.03
C THR A 465 -51.63 22.38 23.17
N LEU A 466 -52.50 22.69 24.13
CA LEU A 466 -53.73 21.95 24.47
C LEU A 466 -54.58 21.62 23.22
N PRO A 467 -55.15 20.40 23.15
CA PRO A 467 -56.04 19.98 22.07
C PRO A 467 -57.23 20.94 21.87
N THR A 468 -57.71 21.08 20.64
CA THR A 468 -58.88 21.93 20.28
C THR A 468 -60.20 21.57 20.97
N LYS A 469 -60.27 20.42 21.65
CA LYS A 469 -61.43 20.01 22.46
C LYS A 469 -61.40 20.55 23.90
N LEU A 470 -60.29 21.13 24.33
CA LEU A 470 -60.16 21.84 25.60
C LEU A 470 -60.33 23.33 25.32
N VAL A 471 -61.46 23.88 25.77
CA VAL A 471 -61.73 25.32 25.71
C VAL A 471 -61.37 25.88 27.08
N ASP A 472 -60.42 26.80 27.11
CA ASP A 472 -59.95 27.41 28.35
C ASP A 472 -61.07 28.25 28.99
N CYS A 473 -61.10 28.31 30.32
CA CYS A 473 -62.03 29.16 31.04
C CYS A 473 -61.64 30.64 30.84
N ARG A 474 -62.58 31.57 31.02
CA ARG A 474 -62.29 33.02 30.92
C ARG A 474 -61.40 33.56 32.05
N THR A 475 -61.14 32.77 33.08
CA THR A 475 -60.41 33.18 34.28
C THR A 475 -59.07 32.46 34.31
N ASN A 476 -57.98 33.23 34.39
CA ASN A 476 -56.63 32.70 34.57
C ASN A 476 -56.22 32.63 36.05
N GLU A 477 -57.16 32.85 36.98
CA GLU A 477 -56.89 32.82 38.42
C GLU A 477 -56.85 31.37 38.90
N VAL A 478 -55.74 31.00 39.53
CA VAL A 478 -55.47 29.65 40.06
C VAL A 478 -55.67 29.63 41.58
N GLU A 479 -56.49 30.53 42.12
CA GLU A 479 -56.83 30.57 43.54
C GLU A 479 -58.34 30.53 43.76
N ARG A 480 -58.73 30.04 44.94
CA ARG A 480 -60.13 29.83 45.32
C ARG A 480 -60.88 31.12 45.58
#